data_AF-A0AAW8NDA8-F1
#
_entry.id   AF-A0AAW8NDA8-F1
#
_cell.length_a   1.000
_cell.length_b   1.000
_cell.length_c   1.000
_cell.angle_alpha   90.00
_cell.angle_beta   90.00
_cell.angle_gamma   90.00
#
_symmetry.space_group_name_H-M   'P 1'
#
loop_
_entity.id
_entity.type
_entity.pdbx_description
1 polymer ?
#
loop_
_entity_poly.entity_id
_entity_poly.type
_entity_poly.pdbx_seq_one_letter_code
_entity_poly.pdbx_strand_id
1 'polypeptide(L)'
;MAYMKDATGKRLDSFPVQDRDKRVPIAGNQLVVWGHSYAYGTGASDLYKRFSSLLAERLGVTERNEAIAGTVLANVSGSSWPKVLQNVTRSNLKAIGGGVTPTNARGFVSPGGLHVCMWGVNDLNALGNTVAALLPVRRDLETVLSRFRATAVFEESHASFTFNGTWTTPGSTTINSGSNYKQTTDPAASYSIALPADFPGGTVAIGITSPNGAGNGAVHTATVNGATTVLDARNGTASNTVGHVLRIKNIAPGAATINVAISNLTLNTSVDYWQHEADTATAPVVVLLKQPTISDFSVYGSVAPGPPTNTGVGYLNQVIDEVAATFDERVMAVDLSSLNGDASMFATGNALHPSDKGHQKIADLILTALRSKGFTFSPGANVREPAIRYGTTGVVTNTYSNVGDRIKNTNPTVVGTGPGAYIITEWVCTVEGNPGTWVPMKTLVNLTEGSWAAQLGNDTPGEETLKRPNVTGSTQTTSGRLTLTYFTAKAATVAANVSVSTGGTAAGATPTIARIGLYQVNADDTLTLVASTANDTSLFAATFTTYTKAFSSSYTLTAGQRYAIGIIVVSGAAVPTFAGAGPSVGAMALVAPRVAGYITGQSDLPSSVGATLAGGAAMVYAQIS
;
A
#
# COMPACT_ATOMS: atom_id res chain seq x y z
N MET A 1 -1.59 0.12 -27.61
CA MET A 1 -1.63 -0.49 -26.27
C MET A 1 -2.73 -1.54 -26.25
N ALA A 2 -2.38 -2.83 -26.18
CA ALA A 2 -3.35 -3.92 -26.12
C ALA A 2 -3.65 -4.26 -24.66
N TYR A 3 -4.92 -4.18 -24.25
CA TYR A 3 -5.36 -4.44 -22.88
C TYR A 3 -5.59 -5.95 -22.67
N MET A 4 -5.12 -6.48 -21.55
CA MET A 4 -5.32 -7.88 -21.18
C MET A 4 -6.78 -8.16 -20.82
N LYS A 5 -7.36 -9.17 -21.46
CA LYS A 5 -8.67 -9.76 -21.14
C LYS A 5 -8.44 -11.14 -20.54
N ASP A 6 -9.32 -11.56 -19.63
CA ASP A 6 -9.28 -12.95 -19.14
C ASP A 6 -9.73 -13.96 -20.21
N ALA A 7 -9.65 -15.25 -19.89
CA ALA A 7 -10.04 -16.35 -20.76
C ALA A 7 -11.53 -16.33 -21.19
N THR A 8 -12.35 -15.48 -20.57
CA THR A 8 -13.77 -15.29 -20.91
C THR A 8 -14.01 -14.01 -21.72
N GLY A 9 -12.95 -13.27 -22.09
CA GLY A 9 -13.04 -12.02 -22.83
C GLY A 9 -13.42 -10.81 -21.96
N LYS A 10 -13.48 -10.99 -20.62
CA LYS A 10 -13.82 -9.94 -19.69
C LYS A 10 -12.60 -9.07 -19.40
N ARG A 11 -12.86 -7.78 -19.30
CA ARG A 11 -11.87 -6.75 -19.02
C ARG A 11 -11.51 -6.84 -17.53
N LEU A 12 -10.22 -7.04 -17.22
CA LEU A 12 -9.75 -7.24 -15.83
C LEU A 12 -9.94 -6.01 -14.92
N ASP A 13 -10.35 -4.88 -15.48
CA ASP A 13 -10.65 -3.62 -14.79
C ASP A 13 -12.15 -3.44 -14.44
N SER A 14 -13.06 -4.30 -14.92
CA SER A 14 -14.48 -4.20 -14.57
C SER A 14 -14.79 -4.94 -13.28
N PHE A 15 -14.50 -4.31 -12.13
CA PHE A 15 -15.11 -4.74 -10.86
C PHE A 15 -16.62 -4.49 -10.92
N PRO A 16 -17.47 -5.43 -10.46
CA PRO A 16 -18.90 -5.17 -10.34
C PRO A 16 -19.11 -3.92 -9.47
N VAL A 17 -20.13 -3.12 -9.81
CA VAL A 17 -20.58 -1.98 -9.02
C VAL A 17 -21.00 -2.50 -7.64
N GLN A 18 -20.04 -2.65 -6.75
CA GLN A 18 -20.25 -2.95 -5.34
C GLN A 18 -20.93 -1.74 -4.72
N ASP A 19 -21.99 -2.03 -3.97
CA ASP A 19 -22.76 -1.15 -3.13
C ASP A 19 -21.88 -0.05 -2.50
N ARG A 20 -22.05 1.20 -2.95
CA ARG A 20 -21.18 2.33 -2.55
C ARG A 20 -21.24 2.57 -1.03
N ASP A 21 -22.30 2.15 -0.38
CA ASP A 21 -22.49 2.28 1.07
C ASP A 21 -21.58 1.33 1.88
N LYS A 22 -20.97 0.32 1.24
CA LYS A 22 -20.01 -0.60 1.88
C LYS A 22 -18.55 -0.24 1.63
N ARG A 23 -18.27 0.69 0.70
CA ARG A 23 -16.95 1.28 0.56
C ARG A 23 -16.82 2.39 1.59
N VAL A 24 -16.59 2.02 2.84
CA VAL A 24 -16.16 2.98 3.84
C VAL A 24 -14.63 3.02 3.78
N PRO A 25 -14.01 3.99 3.07
CA PRO A 25 -12.60 4.24 3.27
C PRO A 25 -12.41 4.52 4.77
N ILE A 26 -11.60 3.72 5.43
CA ILE A 26 -11.13 4.04 6.78
C ILE A 26 -10.33 5.33 6.62
N ALA A 27 -10.96 6.48 6.89
CA ALA A 27 -10.36 7.79 6.69
C ALA A 27 -9.22 8.07 7.69
N GLY A 28 -9.02 7.17 8.66
CA GLY A 28 -7.89 7.17 9.57
C GLY A 28 -6.84 6.17 9.14
N ASN A 29 -5.63 6.66 8.84
CA ASN A 29 -4.44 5.83 8.61
C ASN A 29 -3.95 5.15 9.90
N GLN A 30 -4.83 4.72 10.81
CA GLN A 30 -4.45 4.17 12.11
C GLN A 30 -5.28 2.93 12.49
N LEU A 31 -4.57 1.84 12.83
CA LEU A 31 -5.06 0.70 13.58
C LEU A 31 -4.78 0.95 15.06
N VAL A 32 -5.80 0.93 15.92
CA VAL A 32 -5.61 0.98 17.37
C VAL A 32 -5.91 -0.39 17.99
N VAL A 33 -4.96 -0.91 18.74
CA VAL A 33 -5.07 -2.23 19.37
C VAL A 33 -5.13 -2.10 20.88
N TRP A 34 -6.08 -2.77 21.49
CA TRP A 34 -6.31 -2.80 22.93
C TRP A 34 -6.37 -4.23 23.43
N GLY A 35 -5.95 -4.47 24.65
CA GLY A 35 -6.01 -5.83 25.20
C GLY A 35 -4.97 -6.13 26.26
N HIS A 36 -4.84 -7.42 26.53
CA HIS A 36 -3.83 -7.99 27.42
C HIS A 36 -2.54 -8.38 26.67
N SER A 37 -1.79 -9.33 27.25
CA SER A 37 -0.51 -9.86 26.77
C SER A 37 -0.50 -10.35 25.31
N TYR A 38 -1.62 -10.87 24.80
CA TYR A 38 -1.67 -11.32 23.40
C TYR A 38 -1.65 -10.11 22.46
N ALA A 39 -2.46 -9.08 22.73
CA ALA A 39 -2.45 -7.83 21.98
C ALA A 39 -1.15 -7.03 22.16
N TYR A 40 -0.53 -7.11 23.34
CA TYR A 40 0.77 -6.50 23.59
C TYR A 40 1.87 -7.08 22.68
N GLY A 41 1.76 -8.38 22.34
CA GLY A 41 2.72 -9.11 21.52
C GLY A 41 3.57 -10.12 22.30
N THR A 42 3.20 -10.47 23.53
CA THR A 42 3.91 -11.53 24.27
C THR A 42 3.88 -12.83 23.47
N GLY A 43 5.01 -13.53 23.42
CA GLY A 43 5.19 -14.77 22.65
C GLY A 43 5.66 -14.57 21.21
N ALA A 44 5.53 -13.36 20.64
CA ALA A 44 6.22 -13.00 19.42
C ALA A 44 7.73 -12.86 19.69
N SER A 45 8.57 -13.25 18.73
CA SER A 45 10.03 -13.13 18.83
C SER A 45 10.53 -11.69 18.70
N ASP A 46 9.72 -10.80 18.12
CA ASP A 46 9.96 -9.36 18.04
C ASP A 46 8.65 -8.57 17.90
N LEU A 47 8.72 -7.24 18.05
CA LEU A 47 7.57 -6.34 17.98
C LEU A 47 6.98 -6.19 16.57
N TYR A 48 7.67 -6.60 15.50
CA TYR A 48 7.14 -6.56 14.13
C TYR A 48 6.30 -7.81 13.82
N LYS A 49 6.48 -8.89 14.57
CA LYS A 49 5.76 -10.17 14.39
C LYS A 49 4.53 -10.35 15.27
N ARG A 50 4.23 -9.42 16.18
CA ARG A 50 2.93 -9.44 16.88
C ARG A 50 1.79 -9.19 15.88
N PHE A 51 0.61 -9.74 16.15
CA PHE A 51 -0.49 -9.69 15.19
C PHE A 51 -0.89 -8.26 14.79
N SER A 52 -0.78 -7.30 15.71
CA SER A 52 -1.16 -5.92 15.48
C SER A 52 -0.25 -5.23 14.47
N SER A 53 1.07 -5.45 14.56
CA SER A 53 2.06 -4.95 13.60
C SER A 53 1.86 -5.59 12.22
N LEU A 54 1.68 -6.91 12.18
CA LEU A 54 1.41 -7.65 10.95
C LEU A 54 0.09 -7.23 10.29
N LEU A 55 -0.93 -6.93 11.09
CA LEU A 55 -2.21 -6.43 10.57
C LEU A 55 -2.06 -5.01 10.05
N ALA A 56 -1.42 -4.10 10.79
CA ALA A 56 -1.16 -2.73 10.36
C ALA A 56 -0.41 -2.68 9.03
N GLU A 57 0.63 -3.49 8.89
CA GLU A 57 1.42 -3.64 7.66
C GLU A 57 0.53 -4.03 6.47
N ARG A 58 -0.31 -5.06 6.62
CA ARG A 58 -1.19 -5.55 5.55
C ARG A 58 -2.31 -4.59 5.19
N LEU A 59 -2.80 -3.84 6.16
CA LEU A 59 -3.81 -2.80 5.94
C LEU A 59 -3.21 -1.51 5.37
N GLY A 60 -1.88 -1.36 5.39
CA GLY A 60 -1.19 -0.14 4.97
C GLY A 60 -1.51 1.06 5.88
N VAL A 61 -1.63 0.82 7.19
CA VAL A 61 -1.95 1.83 8.22
C VAL A 61 -0.90 1.87 9.32
N THR A 62 -0.84 2.96 10.07
CA THR A 62 0.02 3.07 11.26
C THR A 62 -0.58 2.31 12.44
N GLU A 63 0.23 1.57 13.17
CA GLU A 63 -0.19 0.94 14.42
C GLU A 63 -0.11 1.92 15.60
N ARG A 64 -1.13 1.93 16.44
CA ARG A 64 -1.10 2.45 17.82
C ARG A 64 -1.52 1.33 18.76
N ASN A 65 -0.55 0.75 19.47
CA ASN A 65 -0.82 -0.33 20.42
C ASN A 65 -0.95 0.21 21.84
N GLU A 66 -2.15 0.12 22.39
CA GLU A 66 -2.51 0.52 23.76
C GLU A 66 -2.63 -0.69 24.70
N ALA A 67 -2.41 -1.91 24.21
CA ALA A 67 -2.48 -3.11 25.02
C ALA A 67 -1.36 -3.14 26.07
N ILE A 68 -1.64 -3.76 27.21
CA ILE A 68 -0.67 -3.92 28.31
C ILE A 68 -0.71 -5.38 28.75
N ALA A 69 0.46 -6.00 28.89
CA ALA A 69 0.53 -7.39 29.33
C ALA A 69 -0.06 -7.57 30.75
N GLY A 70 -0.82 -8.66 30.95
CA GLY A 70 -1.39 -9.01 32.25
C GLY A 70 -2.67 -8.26 32.65
N THR A 71 -3.19 -7.35 31.82
CA THR A 71 -4.38 -6.58 32.21
C THR A 71 -5.68 -7.38 32.13
N VAL A 72 -6.59 -7.04 33.02
CA VAL A 72 -7.96 -7.55 33.15
C VAL A 72 -8.89 -6.42 32.72
N LEU A 73 -9.83 -6.66 31.81
CA LEU A 73 -10.77 -5.63 31.38
C LEU A 73 -11.63 -5.13 32.55
N ALA A 74 -12.15 -6.07 33.34
CA ALA A 74 -13.04 -5.80 34.47
C ALA A 74 -12.32 -5.39 35.77
N ASN A 75 -11.12 -4.82 35.64
CA ASN A 75 -10.35 -4.24 36.75
C ASN A 75 -10.14 -2.75 36.50
N VAL A 76 -9.85 -1.99 37.54
CA VAL A 76 -9.67 -0.52 37.49
C VAL A 76 -8.23 -0.11 37.17
N SER A 77 -7.36 -1.06 36.80
CA SER A 77 -5.92 -0.81 36.58
C SER A 77 -5.45 -1.23 35.18
N GLY A 78 -4.39 -0.57 34.70
CA GLY A 78 -3.74 -0.89 33.43
C GLY A 78 -4.52 -0.42 32.19
N SER A 79 -4.59 -1.27 31.15
CA SER A 79 -5.32 -1.08 29.89
C SER A 79 -6.72 -1.69 29.97
N SER A 80 -7.46 -1.35 31.03
CA SER A 80 -8.82 -1.80 31.25
C SER A 80 -9.84 -0.76 30.75
N TRP A 81 -11.14 -0.96 31.02
CA TRP A 81 -12.19 -0.07 30.53
C TRP A 81 -12.00 1.41 30.92
N PRO A 82 -11.56 1.79 32.16
CA PRO A 82 -11.35 3.19 32.47
C PRO A 82 -10.22 3.79 31.64
N LYS A 83 -9.20 3.00 31.32
CA LYS A 83 -8.10 3.46 30.46
C LYS A 83 -8.59 3.77 29.06
N VAL A 84 -9.53 2.99 28.52
CA VAL A 84 -10.21 3.34 27.27
C VAL A 84 -10.95 4.66 27.43
N LEU A 85 -11.71 4.88 28.51
CA LEU A 85 -12.39 6.16 28.73
C LEU A 85 -11.41 7.34 28.79
N GLN A 86 -10.26 7.17 29.44
CA GLN A 86 -9.25 8.21 29.63
C GLN A 86 -8.31 8.41 28.42
N ASN A 87 -8.08 7.39 27.60
CA ASN A 87 -7.20 7.47 26.43
C ASN A 87 -7.96 7.71 25.14
N VAL A 88 -9.24 7.31 25.07
CA VAL A 88 -10.18 7.62 23.97
C VAL A 88 -10.97 8.87 24.35
N THR A 89 -10.25 9.89 24.78
CA THR A 89 -10.78 11.22 25.01
C THR A 89 -9.84 12.22 24.33
N ARG A 90 -10.39 12.97 23.35
CA ARG A 90 -10.06 14.35 22.93
C ARG A 90 -8.91 14.67 21.95
N SER A 91 -9.01 14.46 20.63
CA SER A 91 -8.50 15.54 19.74
C SER A 91 -9.16 15.57 18.37
N ASN A 92 -9.60 16.77 17.99
CA ASN A 92 -9.85 17.23 16.62
C ASN A 92 -11.14 16.82 15.91
N LEU A 93 -12.29 16.78 16.61
CA LEU A 93 -13.58 16.88 15.91
C LEU A 93 -14.29 18.20 16.22
N LYS A 94 -14.90 18.77 15.17
CA LYS A 94 -15.65 20.02 15.17
C LYS A 94 -16.64 20.05 16.34
N ALA A 95 -16.81 21.23 16.95
CA ALA A 95 -17.94 21.48 17.84
C ALA A 95 -19.22 20.92 17.22
N ILE A 96 -20.04 20.23 18.03
CA ILE A 96 -21.43 19.96 17.65
C ILE A 96 -22.14 21.31 17.76
N GLY A 97 -21.98 22.11 16.71
CA GLY A 97 -22.44 23.48 16.51
C GLY A 97 -22.28 24.49 17.66
N GLY A 98 -22.73 25.72 17.41
CA GLY A 98 -23.04 26.80 18.36
C GLY A 98 -21.99 27.37 19.34
N GLY A 99 -20.83 26.75 19.55
CA GLY A 99 -19.84 27.21 20.55
C GLY A 99 -19.67 26.33 21.79
N VAL A 100 -20.24 25.12 21.80
CA VAL A 100 -19.91 24.12 22.82
C VAL A 100 -18.58 23.49 22.44
N THR A 101 -17.50 23.91 23.12
CA THR A 101 -16.14 23.46 22.82
C THR A 101 -15.84 22.18 23.61
N PRO A 102 -15.68 21.01 22.96
CA PRO A 102 -15.16 19.83 23.63
C PRO A 102 -13.76 20.13 24.15
N THR A 103 -13.41 19.51 25.26
CA THR A 103 -12.12 19.67 25.92
C THR A 103 -10.94 19.17 25.07
N ASN A 104 -9.73 19.72 25.29
CA ASN A 104 -8.55 19.54 24.44
C ASN A 104 -7.53 18.53 25.05
N ALA A 105 -7.29 17.33 24.47
CA ALA A 105 -6.04 16.52 24.60
C ALA A 105 -6.08 15.07 24.01
N ARG A 106 -5.34 14.80 22.92
CA ARG A 106 -5.07 13.49 22.22
C ARG A 106 -6.20 12.74 21.45
N GLY A 107 -5.86 12.37 20.21
CA GLY A 107 -6.81 12.04 19.14
C GLY A 107 -7.58 10.73 19.22
N PHE A 108 -8.84 10.86 18.82
CA PHE A 108 -9.77 9.81 18.41
C PHE A 108 -9.23 9.11 17.16
N VAL A 109 -9.62 7.85 16.93
CA VAL A 109 -9.45 7.27 15.59
C VAL A 109 -10.49 7.94 14.72
N SER A 110 -10.08 8.73 13.74
CA SER A 110 -11.00 9.51 12.89
C SER A 110 -12.19 8.66 12.42
N PRO A 111 -13.36 9.27 12.17
CA PRO A 111 -14.51 8.57 11.60
C PRO A 111 -14.09 7.55 10.52
N GLY A 112 -14.56 6.31 10.69
CA GLY A 112 -14.14 5.17 9.86
C GLY A 112 -12.90 4.40 10.32
N GLY A 113 -12.23 4.75 11.42
CA GLY A 113 -11.08 4.06 12.03
C GLY A 113 -11.25 2.56 12.33
N LEU A 114 -10.16 1.85 12.65
CA LEU A 114 -10.18 0.44 13.06
C LEU A 114 -9.64 0.23 14.49
N HIS A 115 -10.46 -0.36 15.35
CA HIS A 115 -10.08 -0.86 16.67
C HIS A 115 -10.03 -2.39 16.67
N VAL A 116 -9.02 -2.97 17.32
CA VAL A 116 -8.96 -4.41 17.60
C VAL A 116 -8.82 -4.60 19.11
N CYS A 117 -9.67 -5.42 19.70
CA CYS A 117 -9.77 -5.62 21.14
C CYS A 117 -9.52 -7.09 21.50
N MET A 118 -8.62 -7.32 22.46
CA MET A 118 -8.30 -8.66 22.96
C MET A 118 -8.16 -8.67 24.48
N TRP A 119 -9.30 -8.79 25.16
CA TRP A 119 -9.37 -9.01 26.61
C TRP A 119 -10.00 -10.37 26.94
N GLY A 120 -10.05 -10.74 28.22
CA GLY A 120 -10.94 -11.79 28.71
C GLY A 120 -10.25 -13.00 29.33
N VAL A 121 -9.10 -13.48 28.84
CA VAL A 121 -8.47 -14.66 29.47
C VAL A 121 -7.95 -14.36 30.88
N ASN A 122 -7.41 -13.16 31.10
CA ASN A 122 -7.04 -12.70 32.44
C ASN A 122 -8.30 -12.42 33.30
N ASP A 123 -9.40 -12.01 32.67
CA ASP A 123 -10.69 -11.83 33.35
C ASP A 123 -11.26 -13.16 33.85
N LEU A 124 -11.12 -14.25 33.09
CA LEU A 124 -11.47 -15.60 33.57
C LEU A 124 -10.67 -15.98 34.83
N ASN A 125 -9.38 -15.64 34.86
CA ASN A 125 -8.53 -15.91 36.02
C ASN A 125 -8.93 -15.05 37.23
N ALA A 126 -9.35 -13.81 37.00
CA ALA A 126 -9.71 -12.87 38.07
C ALA A 126 -11.15 -13.06 38.59
N LEU A 127 -12.10 -13.41 37.72
CA LEU A 127 -13.54 -13.44 38.02
C LEU A 127 -14.11 -14.85 38.09
N GLY A 128 -13.54 -15.80 37.35
CA GLY A 128 -13.95 -17.20 37.30
C GLY A 128 -14.58 -17.64 35.98
N ASN A 129 -14.89 -18.94 35.91
CA ASN A 129 -15.21 -19.67 34.69
C ASN A 129 -16.73 -19.88 34.48
N THR A 130 -17.58 -18.90 34.81
CA THR A 130 -19.03 -18.98 34.62
C THR A 130 -19.59 -17.76 33.92
N VAL A 131 -20.74 -17.88 33.24
CA VAL A 131 -21.42 -16.75 32.60
C VAL A 131 -21.75 -15.64 33.60
N ALA A 132 -22.23 -16.00 34.80
CA ALA A 132 -22.56 -15.04 35.85
C ALA A 132 -21.32 -14.25 36.33
N ALA A 133 -20.18 -14.93 36.48
CA ALA A 133 -18.91 -14.29 36.85
C ALA A 133 -18.40 -13.31 35.79
N LEU A 134 -18.74 -13.53 34.50
CA LEU A 134 -18.30 -12.70 33.38
C LEU A 134 -19.26 -11.55 33.04
N LEU A 135 -20.33 -11.35 33.81
CA LEU A 135 -21.24 -10.20 33.63
C LEU A 135 -20.51 -8.83 33.66
N PRO A 136 -19.50 -8.58 34.51
CA PRO A 136 -18.70 -7.36 34.45
C PRO A 136 -18.00 -7.17 33.11
N VAL A 137 -17.35 -8.22 32.58
CA VAL A 137 -16.67 -8.18 31.28
C VAL A 137 -17.63 -7.75 30.18
N ARG A 138 -18.87 -8.26 30.22
CA ARG A 138 -19.93 -7.83 29.30
C ARG A 138 -20.19 -6.32 29.37
N ARG A 139 -20.41 -5.79 30.58
CA ARG A 139 -20.73 -4.37 30.82
C ARG A 139 -19.58 -3.45 30.48
N ASP A 140 -18.36 -3.86 30.82
CA ASP A 140 -17.15 -3.11 30.53
C ASP A 140 -16.85 -3.09 29.02
N LEU A 141 -17.08 -4.20 28.30
CA LEU A 141 -17.00 -4.21 26.84
C LEU A 141 -18.06 -3.30 26.21
N GLU A 142 -19.32 -3.34 26.67
CA GLU A 142 -20.38 -2.44 26.20
C GLU A 142 -19.97 -0.97 26.37
N THR A 143 -19.37 -0.63 27.51
CA THR A 143 -18.85 0.72 27.83
C THR A 143 -17.70 1.12 26.92
N VAL A 144 -16.71 0.23 26.73
CA VAL A 144 -15.56 0.43 25.83
C VAL A 144 -16.01 0.67 24.39
N LEU A 145 -16.93 -0.16 23.88
CA LEU A 145 -17.44 -0.05 22.51
C LEU A 145 -18.25 1.22 22.31
N SER A 146 -19.09 1.60 23.29
CA SER A 146 -19.80 2.87 23.24
C SER A 146 -18.81 4.03 23.17
N ARG A 147 -17.75 4.02 24.00
CA ARG A 147 -16.72 5.06 23.98
C ARG A 147 -15.99 5.14 22.65
N PHE A 148 -15.62 4.01 22.03
CA PHE A 148 -15.02 4.02 20.70
C PHE A 148 -15.90 4.68 19.64
N ARG A 149 -17.22 4.71 19.82
CA ARG A 149 -18.16 5.36 18.90
C ARG A 149 -18.41 6.83 19.22
N ALA A 150 -17.86 7.37 20.30
CA ALA A 150 -18.15 8.74 20.74
C ALA A 150 -17.64 9.78 19.72
N THR A 151 -18.54 10.60 19.17
CA THR A 151 -18.16 11.77 18.34
C THR A 151 -17.99 13.04 19.17
N ALA A 152 -18.67 13.11 20.32
CA ALA A 152 -18.49 14.14 21.33
C ALA A 152 -18.77 13.56 22.71
N VAL A 153 -18.03 14.05 23.71
CA VAL A 153 -18.14 13.63 25.11
C VAL A 153 -18.29 14.87 25.98
N PHE A 154 -19.23 14.82 26.91
CA PHE A 154 -19.58 15.88 27.84
C PHE A 154 -19.51 15.30 29.24
N GLU A 155 -18.50 15.71 30.00
CA GLU A 155 -18.29 15.24 31.37
C GLU A 155 -19.41 15.73 32.30
N GLU A 156 -19.54 15.13 33.48
CA GLU A 156 -20.53 15.42 34.53
C GLU A 156 -20.61 16.90 34.94
N SER A 157 -19.53 17.65 34.76
CA SER A 157 -19.43 19.07 35.09
C SER A 157 -19.94 19.99 33.97
N HIS A 158 -20.29 19.44 32.81
CA HIS A 158 -20.82 20.21 31.69
C HIS A 158 -22.20 20.79 32.01
N ALA A 159 -22.47 22.02 31.57
CA ALA A 159 -23.70 22.77 31.87
C ALA A 159 -25.00 22.13 31.34
N SER A 160 -24.89 21.11 30.48
CA SER A 160 -26.04 20.32 30.04
C SER A 160 -26.65 19.45 31.14
N PHE A 161 -25.88 19.13 32.19
CA PHE A 161 -26.38 18.33 33.31
C PHE A 161 -27.14 19.19 34.32
N THR A 162 -28.29 18.69 34.78
CA THR A 162 -28.96 19.18 35.98
C THR A 162 -29.18 18.02 36.93
N PHE A 163 -28.72 18.14 38.17
CA PHE A 163 -28.82 17.10 39.18
C PHE A 163 -29.85 17.49 40.24
N ASN A 164 -30.77 16.58 40.57
CA ASN A 164 -31.78 16.76 41.61
C ASN A 164 -31.56 15.72 42.72
N GLY A 165 -31.78 16.13 43.97
CA GLY A 165 -31.44 15.34 45.15
C GLY A 165 -29.99 15.58 45.61
N THR A 166 -29.49 14.70 46.49
CA THR A 166 -28.14 14.86 47.05
C THR A 166 -27.09 14.21 46.15
N TRP A 167 -26.22 15.02 45.54
CA TRP A 167 -25.10 14.53 44.72
C TRP A 167 -23.77 15.05 45.24
N THR A 168 -22.81 14.14 45.41
CA THR A 168 -21.42 14.44 45.76
C THR A 168 -20.54 14.35 44.52
N THR A 169 -19.33 14.89 44.62
CA THR A 169 -18.30 14.78 43.58
C THR A 169 -17.08 14.16 44.21
N PRO A 170 -16.93 12.83 44.11
CA PRO A 170 -15.69 12.17 44.49
C PRO A 170 -14.53 12.80 43.73
N GLY A 171 -13.38 12.94 44.39
CA GLY A 171 -12.18 13.48 43.74
C GLY A 171 -11.71 12.57 42.59
N SER A 172 -10.90 13.12 41.68
CA SER A 172 -10.38 12.41 40.50
C SER A 172 -9.88 11.00 40.81
N THR A 173 -10.32 10.04 40.02
CA THR A 173 -10.00 8.62 40.19
C THR A 173 -9.45 8.01 38.91
N THR A 174 -8.99 6.76 39.00
CA THR A 174 -8.62 5.96 37.83
C THR A 174 -9.82 5.26 37.19
N ILE A 175 -11.06 5.59 37.55
CA ILE A 175 -12.28 4.89 37.12
C ILE A 175 -13.25 5.75 36.31
N ASN A 176 -12.88 6.98 35.98
CA ASN A 176 -13.75 7.94 35.31
C ASN A 176 -13.10 8.52 34.05
N SER A 177 -13.94 9.02 33.15
CA SER A 177 -13.58 9.60 31.85
C SER A 177 -12.80 10.90 32.00
N GLY A 178 -13.34 11.81 32.82
CA GLY A 178 -12.84 13.16 32.98
C GLY A 178 -12.05 13.39 34.27
N SER A 179 -12.20 14.58 34.85
CA SER A 179 -11.57 14.90 36.12
C SER A 179 -12.34 14.39 37.31
N ASN A 180 -13.67 14.26 37.25
CA ASN A 180 -14.49 13.71 38.32
C ASN A 180 -15.67 12.92 37.75
N TYR A 181 -16.60 12.53 38.62
CA TYR A 181 -17.93 12.01 38.31
C TYR A 181 -18.90 12.46 39.42
N LYS A 182 -20.21 12.36 39.19
CA LYS A 182 -21.23 12.66 40.20
C LYS A 182 -21.74 11.38 40.83
N GLN A 183 -21.81 11.34 42.15
CA GLN A 183 -22.28 10.17 42.90
C GLN A 183 -23.46 10.54 43.80
N THR A 184 -24.39 9.61 43.99
CA THR A 184 -25.50 9.78 44.92
C THR A 184 -25.73 8.53 45.75
N THR A 185 -26.09 8.73 47.01
CA THR A 185 -26.63 7.72 47.95
C THR A 185 -28.13 7.90 48.18
N ASP A 186 -28.74 8.89 47.53
CA ASP A 186 -30.16 9.23 47.67
C ASP A 186 -31.00 8.43 46.67
N PRO A 187 -31.88 7.51 47.12
CA PRO A 187 -32.67 6.67 46.23
C PRO A 187 -33.74 7.44 45.46
N ALA A 188 -34.03 8.70 45.82
CA ALA A 188 -34.95 9.59 45.10
C ALA A 188 -34.21 10.57 44.17
N ALA A 189 -32.88 10.49 44.08
CA ALA A 189 -32.10 11.34 43.20
C ALA A 189 -32.47 11.13 41.72
N SER A 190 -32.30 12.18 40.94
CA SER A 190 -32.46 12.13 39.48
C SER A 190 -31.49 13.11 38.83
N TYR A 191 -31.33 12.99 37.53
CA TYR A 191 -30.61 13.98 36.73
C TYR A 191 -31.26 14.12 35.36
N SER A 192 -31.02 15.26 34.71
CA SER A 192 -31.41 15.48 33.33
C SER A 192 -30.24 15.97 32.49
N ILE A 193 -30.33 15.72 31.18
CA ILE A 193 -29.37 16.17 30.18
C ILE A 193 -30.13 16.99 29.14
N ALA A 194 -29.78 18.25 29.00
CA ALA A 194 -30.26 19.12 27.93
C ALA A 194 -29.39 18.93 26.68
N LEU A 195 -29.99 18.39 25.61
CA LEU A 195 -29.37 18.31 24.29
C LEU A 195 -29.50 19.66 23.58
N PRO A 196 -28.45 20.12 22.86
CA PRO A 196 -28.46 21.43 22.23
C PRO A 196 -29.42 21.47 21.01
N ALA A 197 -29.82 22.66 20.60
CA ALA A 197 -30.76 22.86 19.49
C ALA A 197 -30.26 22.36 18.12
N ASP A 198 -28.95 22.20 17.98
CA ASP A 198 -28.26 21.68 16.80
C ASP A 198 -27.81 20.22 16.97
N PHE A 199 -28.35 19.50 17.96
CA PHE A 199 -28.10 18.07 18.12
C PHE A 199 -28.47 17.33 16.81
N PRO A 200 -27.56 16.54 16.22
CA PRO A 200 -27.77 15.96 14.88
C PRO A 200 -28.76 14.79 14.85
N GLY A 201 -29.32 14.39 15.99
CA GLY A 201 -30.06 13.15 16.15
C GLY A 201 -29.13 11.96 16.41
N GLY A 202 -29.67 10.75 16.54
CA GLY A 202 -28.89 9.52 16.66
C GLY A 202 -28.91 8.91 18.05
N THR A 203 -27.75 8.47 18.55
CA THR A 203 -27.64 7.77 19.84
C THR A 203 -26.94 8.63 20.88
N VAL A 204 -27.59 8.84 22.03
CA VAL A 204 -26.96 9.38 23.24
C VAL A 204 -26.61 8.22 24.17
N ALA A 205 -25.38 8.21 24.66
CA ALA A 205 -24.94 7.22 25.64
C ALA A 205 -24.51 7.93 26.93
N ILE A 206 -24.94 7.39 28.07
CA ILE A 206 -24.63 7.92 29.41
C ILE A 206 -23.73 6.92 30.12
N GLY A 207 -22.52 7.36 30.49
CA GLY A 207 -21.54 6.58 31.23
C GLY A 207 -21.84 6.58 32.72
N ILE A 208 -21.92 5.38 33.28
CA ILE A 208 -22.22 5.13 34.70
C ILE A 208 -21.11 4.26 35.27
N THR A 209 -20.63 4.60 36.45
CA THR A 209 -19.62 3.80 37.16
C THR A 209 -20.23 3.24 38.42
N SER A 210 -20.30 1.91 38.50
CA SER A 210 -20.91 1.24 39.63
C SER A 210 -19.86 0.89 40.66
N PRO A 211 -20.03 1.31 41.93
CA PRO A 211 -19.03 1.10 42.97
C PRO A 211 -18.76 -0.40 43.18
N ASN A 212 -17.63 -0.71 43.81
CA ASN A 212 -17.36 -2.07 44.26
C ASN A 212 -18.45 -2.58 45.23
N GLY A 213 -18.69 -3.89 45.21
CA GLY A 213 -19.62 -4.59 46.08
C GLY A 213 -20.84 -5.12 45.32
N ALA A 214 -21.13 -6.41 45.52
CA ALA A 214 -22.16 -7.10 44.77
C ALA A 214 -23.54 -6.54 45.14
N GLY A 215 -24.34 -6.20 44.13
CA GLY A 215 -25.65 -5.58 44.28
C GLY A 215 -25.63 -4.05 44.47
N ASN A 216 -24.45 -3.43 44.58
CA ASN A 216 -24.33 -1.97 44.66
C ASN A 216 -24.53 -1.32 43.30
N GLY A 217 -25.08 -0.11 43.26
CA GLY A 217 -25.54 0.55 42.04
C GLY A 217 -27.04 0.81 42.10
N ALA A 218 -27.65 1.07 40.95
CA ALA A 218 -29.07 1.37 40.84
C ALA A 218 -29.63 1.01 39.46
N VAL A 219 -30.94 1.11 39.33
CA VAL A 219 -31.63 1.12 38.04
C VAL A 219 -31.81 2.56 37.57
N HIS A 220 -31.28 2.85 36.38
CA HIS A 220 -31.38 4.14 35.71
C HIS A 220 -32.45 4.06 34.61
N THR A 221 -33.49 4.88 34.72
CA THR A 221 -34.59 4.95 33.74
C THR A 221 -34.58 6.29 33.04
N ALA A 222 -34.11 6.30 31.79
CA ALA A 222 -34.09 7.49 30.95
C ALA A 222 -35.38 7.63 30.14
N THR A 223 -35.96 8.83 30.13
CA THR A 223 -37.13 9.19 29.31
C THR A 223 -36.81 10.39 28.44
N VAL A 224 -37.07 10.28 27.14
CA VAL A 224 -36.94 11.38 26.17
C VAL A 224 -38.08 11.28 25.14
N ASN A 225 -38.81 12.38 24.92
CA ASN A 225 -39.95 12.42 23.99
C ASN A 225 -40.97 11.28 24.20
N GLY A 226 -41.20 10.87 25.45
CA GLY A 226 -42.11 9.79 25.81
C GLY A 226 -41.56 8.36 25.64
N ALA A 227 -40.38 8.18 25.04
CA ALA A 227 -39.71 6.89 24.95
C ALA A 227 -38.85 6.63 26.20
N THR A 228 -38.88 5.39 26.70
CA THR A 228 -38.17 4.98 27.92
C THR A 228 -37.09 3.95 27.62
N THR A 229 -35.90 4.16 28.18
CA THR A 229 -34.78 3.20 28.16
C THR A 229 -34.33 2.92 29.60
N VAL A 230 -34.16 1.65 29.96
CA VAL A 230 -33.80 1.22 31.32
C VAL A 230 -32.45 0.51 31.31
N LEU A 231 -31.59 0.84 32.27
CA LEU A 231 -30.35 0.13 32.55
C LEU A 231 -30.32 -0.24 34.03
N ASP A 232 -30.12 -1.52 34.31
CA ASP A 232 -29.70 -1.97 35.63
C ASP A 232 -28.17 -1.86 35.74
N ALA A 233 -27.71 -0.86 36.48
CA ALA A 233 -26.31 -0.60 36.74
C ALA A 233 -25.84 -1.21 38.06
N ARG A 234 -26.55 -2.19 38.62
CA ARG A 234 -26.05 -2.89 39.81
C ARG A 234 -24.86 -3.78 39.44
N ASN A 235 -23.80 -3.66 40.21
CA ASN A 235 -22.57 -4.39 40.08
C ASN A 235 -22.76 -5.85 40.51
N GLY A 236 -22.43 -6.79 39.63
CA GLY A 236 -22.51 -8.22 39.95
C GLY A 236 -21.36 -8.73 40.82
N THR A 237 -20.32 -7.91 41.10
CA THR A 237 -19.09 -8.35 41.76
C THR A 237 -18.83 -7.67 43.09
N ALA A 238 -18.17 -8.41 43.99
CA ALA A 238 -17.82 -7.92 45.31
C ALA A 238 -16.65 -6.93 45.32
N SER A 239 -15.71 -7.02 44.36
CA SER A 239 -14.38 -6.40 44.52
C SER A 239 -14.05 -5.26 43.57
N ASN A 240 -14.70 -5.17 42.40
CA ASN A 240 -14.26 -4.28 41.32
C ASN A 240 -15.32 -3.24 41.00
N THR A 241 -14.92 -2.07 40.50
CA THR A 241 -15.85 -1.11 39.87
C THR A 241 -16.14 -1.55 38.45
N VAL A 242 -17.40 -1.50 38.03
CA VAL A 242 -17.85 -1.88 36.69
C VAL A 242 -18.34 -0.64 35.95
N GLY A 243 -17.91 -0.50 34.70
CA GLY A 243 -18.42 0.49 33.78
C GLY A 243 -19.74 0.02 33.19
N HIS A 244 -20.74 0.89 33.21
CA HIS A 244 -22.01 0.66 32.54
C HIS A 244 -22.30 1.79 31.55
N VAL A 245 -23.09 1.49 30.52
CA VAL A 245 -23.52 2.49 29.56
C VAL A 245 -25.01 2.36 29.24
N LEU A 246 -25.74 3.46 29.43
CA LEU A 246 -27.15 3.57 29.06
C LEU A 246 -27.25 4.21 27.67
N ARG A 247 -27.57 3.40 26.65
CA ARG A 247 -27.64 3.84 25.24
C ARG A 247 -29.08 4.12 24.82
N ILE A 248 -29.40 5.38 24.58
CA ILE A 248 -30.71 5.87 24.15
C ILE A 248 -30.62 6.12 22.64
N LYS A 249 -31.17 5.21 21.85
CA LYS A 249 -31.08 5.20 20.38
C LYS A 249 -32.21 6.02 19.74
N ASN A 250 -32.00 6.44 18.49
CA ASN A 250 -33.01 7.08 17.63
C ASN A 250 -33.60 8.39 18.20
N ILE A 251 -32.80 9.18 18.90
CA ILE A 251 -33.20 10.53 19.30
C ILE A 251 -33.28 11.39 18.04
N ALA A 252 -34.38 12.13 17.88
CA ALA A 252 -34.57 13.03 16.75
C ALA A 252 -33.56 14.20 16.78
N PRO A 253 -33.19 14.77 15.61
CA PRO A 253 -32.41 16.00 15.58
C PRO A 253 -33.12 17.16 16.30
N GLY A 254 -32.34 18.06 16.89
CA GLY A 254 -32.84 19.23 17.62
C GLY A 254 -32.77 19.11 19.14
N ALA A 255 -33.21 20.16 19.82
CA ALA A 255 -33.20 20.22 21.28
C ALA A 255 -34.14 19.16 21.89
N ALA A 256 -33.67 18.49 22.93
CA ALA A 256 -34.48 17.59 23.75
C ALA A 256 -33.92 17.53 25.18
N THR A 257 -34.75 17.09 26.11
CA THR A 257 -34.31 16.83 27.49
C THR A 257 -34.47 15.36 27.79
N ILE A 258 -33.36 14.72 28.19
CA ILE A 258 -33.36 13.35 28.70
C ILE A 258 -33.51 13.44 30.21
N ASN A 259 -34.58 12.89 30.76
CA ASN A 259 -34.79 12.81 32.21
C ASN A 259 -34.45 11.41 32.70
N VAL A 260 -33.56 11.29 33.69
CA VAL A 260 -33.14 10.00 34.25
C VAL A 260 -33.54 9.88 35.71
N ALA A 261 -34.44 8.95 35.99
CA ALA A 261 -34.85 8.58 37.35
C ALA A 261 -33.97 7.44 37.88
N ILE A 262 -33.56 7.55 39.15
CA ILE A 262 -32.86 6.49 39.88
C ILE A 262 -33.89 5.70 40.70
N SER A 263 -33.72 4.39 40.74
CA SER A 263 -34.52 3.49 41.58
C SER A 263 -33.70 2.28 42.01
N ASN A 264 -34.15 1.54 43.03
CA ASN A 264 -33.49 0.34 43.53
C ASN A 264 -31.99 0.56 43.87
N LEU A 265 -31.68 1.73 44.46
CA LEU A 265 -30.34 2.08 44.91
C LEU A 265 -30.00 1.33 46.20
N THR A 266 -28.94 0.51 46.19
CA THR A 266 -28.54 -0.28 47.37
C THR A 266 -27.47 0.42 48.22
N LEU A 267 -26.54 1.15 47.61
CA LEU A 267 -25.45 1.85 48.29
C LEU A 267 -25.22 3.23 47.70
N ASN A 268 -24.65 3.26 46.50
CA ASN A 268 -24.50 4.47 45.70
C ASN A 268 -24.53 4.11 44.21
N THR A 269 -24.79 5.11 43.38
CA THR A 269 -24.61 5.05 41.93
C THR A 269 -23.95 6.32 41.45
N SER A 270 -23.32 6.27 40.28
CA SER A 270 -22.54 7.38 39.76
C SER A 270 -22.83 7.65 38.28
N VAL A 271 -22.68 8.90 37.87
CA VAL A 271 -22.78 9.36 36.49
C VAL A 271 -21.49 10.09 36.16
N ASP A 272 -20.83 9.66 35.09
CA ASP A 272 -19.50 10.15 34.70
C ASP A 272 -19.58 11.11 33.52
N TYR A 273 -20.29 10.74 32.46
CA TYR A 273 -20.41 11.57 31.26
C TYR A 273 -21.68 11.25 30.49
N TRP A 274 -22.02 12.10 29.53
CA TRP A 274 -22.81 11.70 28.37
C TRP A 274 -22.05 11.94 27.07
N GLN A 275 -22.42 11.23 26.02
CA GLN A 275 -21.77 11.34 24.71
C GLN A 275 -22.79 11.19 23.59
N HIS A 276 -22.44 11.73 22.42
CA HIS A 276 -23.10 11.44 21.16
C HIS A 276 -22.30 10.36 20.42
N GLU A 277 -22.94 9.24 20.07
CA GLU A 277 -22.29 8.20 19.26
C GLU A 277 -22.42 8.51 17.75
N ALA A 278 -21.38 8.19 16.99
CA ALA A 278 -21.40 8.22 15.54
C ALA A 278 -22.52 7.33 14.98
N ASP A 279 -23.12 7.78 13.88
CA ASP A 279 -24.00 6.93 13.09
C ASP A 279 -23.25 5.69 12.58
N THR A 280 -24.00 4.69 12.12
CA THR A 280 -23.41 3.45 11.60
C THR A 280 -22.47 3.70 10.42
N ALA A 281 -22.75 4.67 9.55
CA ALA A 281 -21.91 4.93 8.37
C ALA A 281 -20.53 5.52 8.73
N THR A 282 -20.43 6.23 9.85
CA THR A 282 -19.22 6.98 10.26
C THR A 282 -18.53 6.41 11.50
N ALA A 283 -19.21 5.53 12.25
CA ALA A 283 -18.62 4.84 13.40
C ALA A 283 -17.36 4.06 13.01
N PRO A 284 -16.37 3.92 13.90
CA PRO A 284 -15.23 3.07 13.62
C PRO A 284 -15.64 1.60 13.50
N VAL A 285 -14.86 0.84 12.75
CA VAL A 285 -14.91 -0.62 12.78
C VAL A 285 -14.24 -1.09 14.06
N VAL A 286 -14.90 -1.97 14.80
CA VAL A 286 -14.35 -2.58 16.00
C VAL A 286 -14.37 -4.10 15.86
N VAL A 287 -13.20 -4.71 16.04
CA VAL A 287 -13.01 -6.14 16.02
C VAL A 287 -12.79 -6.63 17.45
N LEU A 288 -13.67 -7.50 17.94
CA LEU A 288 -13.51 -8.21 19.20
C LEU A 288 -12.94 -9.59 18.93
N LEU A 289 -11.78 -9.91 19.49
CA LEU A 289 -11.16 -11.23 19.32
C LEU A 289 -11.70 -12.20 20.35
N LYS A 290 -12.30 -13.31 19.89
CA LYS A 290 -12.59 -14.47 20.73
C LYS A 290 -11.28 -15.08 21.23
N GLN A 291 -11.27 -15.65 22.42
CA GLN A 291 -10.09 -16.31 22.97
C GLN A 291 -9.99 -17.75 22.44
N PRO A 292 -8.80 -18.19 21.98
CA PRO A 292 -8.57 -19.60 21.67
C PRO A 292 -8.44 -20.41 22.97
N THR A 293 -8.74 -21.70 22.90
CA THR A 293 -8.42 -22.65 23.98
C THR A 293 -6.96 -23.07 23.88
N ILE A 294 -6.25 -23.08 25.01
CA ILE A 294 -4.87 -23.57 25.10
C ILE A 294 -4.83 -24.96 25.73
N SER A 295 -3.73 -25.68 25.54
CA SER A 295 -3.57 -27.04 26.07
C SER A 295 -3.36 -27.10 27.57
N ASP A 296 -2.83 -26.02 28.17
CA ASP A 296 -2.53 -25.97 29.60
C ASP A 296 -2.69 -24.55 30.17
N PHE A 297 -3.59 -24.40 31.14
CA PHE A 297 -3.80 -23.15 31.89
C PHE A 297 -3.06 -23.11 33.23
N SER A 298 -2.29 -24.15 33.58
CA SER A 298 -1.58 -24.26 34.86
C SER A 298 -0.64 -23.07 35.15
N VAL A 299 -0.16 -22.39 34.11
CA VAL A 299 0.68 -21.20 34.18
C VAL A 299 0.00 -20.02 34.90
N TYR A 300 -1.34 -19.96 34.92
CA TYR A 300 -2.08 -18.98 35.72
C TYR A 300 -2.05 -19.27 37.23
N GLY A 301 -1.60 -20.46 37.62
CA GLY A 301 -1.53 -20.91 39.01
C GLY A 301 -2.90 -21.22 39.62
N SER A 302 -2.87 -21.78 40.84
CA SER A 302 -4.06 -22.12 41.62
C SER A 302 -4.59 -20.90 42.39
N VAL A 303 -4.90 -19.81 41.69
CA VAL A 303 -5.53 -18.63 42.31
C VAL A 303 -7.04 -18.82 42.38
N ALA A 304 -7.68 -18.44 43.48
CA ALA A 304 -9.15 -18.41 43.55
C ALA A 304 -9.68 -17.31 42.62
N PRO A 305 -10.76 -17.55 41.84
CA PRO A 305 -11.70 -18.70 41.90
C PRO A 305 -11.28 -19.94 41.09
N GLY A 306 -10.12 -19.92 40.46
CA GLY A 306 -9.52 -21.01 39.70
C GLY A 306 -8.87 -20.49 38.41
N PRO A 307 -7.86 -21.18 37.85
CA PRO A 307 -7.30 -20.79 36.56
C PRO A 307 -8.38 -20.83 35.47
N PRO A 308 -8.17 -20.15 34.33
CA PRO A 308 -9.07 -20.28 33.19
C PRO A 308 -9.19 -21.75 32.74
N THR A 309 -10.33 -22.08 32.12
CA THR A 309 -10.65 -23.41 31.60
C THR A 309 -11.16 -23.30 30.17
N ASN A 310 -11.14 -24.39 29.41
CA ASN A 310 -11.74 -24.42 28.07
C ASN A 310 -13.23 -24.05 28.10
N THR A 311 -13.96 -24.53 29.10
CA THR A 311 -15.38 -24.17 29.30
C THR A 311 -15.54 -22.68 29.59
N GLY A 312 -14.70 -22.11 30.46
CA GLY A 312 -14.68 -20.67 30.74
C GLY A 312 -14.40 -19.84 29.49
N VAL A 313 -13.44 -20.25 28.66
CA VAL A 313 -13.17 -19.63 27.35
C VAL A 313 -14.41 -19.67 26.45
N GLY A 314 -15.15 -20.78 26.45
CA GLY A 314 -16.45 -20.88 25.75
C GLY A 314 -17.45 -19.82 26.22
N TYR A 315 -17.63 -19.66 27.53
CA TYR A 315 -18.54 -18.64 28.10
C TYR A 315 -18.07 -17.21 27.81
N LEU A 316 -16.77 -16.95 27.86
CA LEU A 316 -16.22 -15.65 27.48
C LEU A 316 -16.49 -15.33 26.00
N ASN A 317 -16.28 -16.30 25.11
CA ASN A 317 -16.54 -16.14 23.69
C ASN A 317 -18.02 -15.89 23.41
N GLN A 318 -18.92 -16.55 24.16
CA GLN A 318 -20.35 -16.24 24.12
C GLN A 318 -20.63 -14.79 24.55
N VAL A 319 -20.03 -14.31 25.64
CA VAL A 319 -20.18 -12.91 26.08
C VAL A 319 -19.71 -11.94 24.99
N ILE A 320 -18.58 -12.22 24.33
CA ILE A 320 -18.06 -11.41 23.22
C ILE A 320 -19.05 -11.35 22.06
N ASP A 321 -19.65 -12.49 21.68
CA ASP A 321 -20.68 -12.55 20.63
C ASP A 321 -21.93 -11.75 21.03
N GLU A 322 -22.41 -11.92 22.25
CA GLU A 322 -23.58 -11.19 22.77
C GLU A 322 -23.35 -9.68 22.75
N VAL A 323 -22.17 -9.22 23.19
CA VAL A 323 -21.82 -7.79 23.17
C VAL A 323 -21.76 -7.28 21.74
N ALA A 324 -21.06 -7.97 20.83
CA ALA A 324 -20.98 -7.56 19.43
C ALA A 324 -22.38 -7.39 18.81
N ALA A 325 -23.31 -8.30 19.12
CA ALA A 325 -24.69 -8.26 18.64
C ALA A 325 -25.53 -7.09 19.18
N THR A 326 -25.10 -6.39 20.25
CA THR A 326 -25.80 -5.19 20.74
C THR A 326 -25.51 -3.92 19.94
N PHE A 327 -24.50 -3.98 19.05
CA PHE A 327 -24.09 -2.92 18.13
C PHE A 327 -24.44 -3.30 16.68
N ASP A 328 -24.14 -2.42 15.74
CA ASP A 328 -24.39 -2.63 14.31
C ASP A 328 -23.28 -3.46 13.64
N GLU A 329 -23.35 -3.65 12.31
CA GLU A 329 -22.41 -4.50 11.57
C GLU A 329 -20.93 -4.06 11.63
N ARG A 330 -20.64 -2.89 12.18
CA ARG A 330 -19.25 -2.39 12.32
C ARG A 330 -18.56 -2.92 13.56
N VAL A 331 -19.29 -3.52 14.49
CA VAL A 331 -18.71 -4.31 15.57
C VAL A 331 -18.82 -5.77 15.21
N MET A 332 -17.68 -6.48 15.19
CA MET A 332 -17.66 -7.89 14.83
C MET A 332 -16.79 -8.71 15.78
N ALA A 333 -17.26 -9.91 16.12
CA ALA A 333 -16.47 -10.91 16.79
C ALA A 333 -15.69 -11.75 15.76
N VAL A 334 -14.40 -11.97 16.00
CA VAL A 334 -13.54 -12.81 15.15
C VAL A 334 -13.18 -14.08 15.92
N ASP A 335 -13.51 -15.22 15.30
CA ASP A 335 -13.24 -16.53 15.87
C ASP A 335 -11.77 -16.95 15.69
N LEU A 336 -11.12 -17.27 16.80
CA LEU A 336 -9.75 -17.75 16.86
C LEU A 336 -9.66 -19.27 17.07
N SER A 337 -10.78 -20.00 16.97
CA SER A 337 -10.85 -21.45 17.20
C SER A 337 -9.88 -22.29 16.36
N SER A 338 -9.43 -21.78 15.21
CA SER A 338 -8.39 -22.43 14.41
C SER A 338 -7.00 -22.51 15.07
N LEU A 339 -6.80 -21.85 16.22
CA LEU A 339 -5.61 -21.99 17.06
C LEU A 339 -5.77 -23.07 18.14
N ASN A 340 -6.99 -23.56 18.39
CA ASN A 340 -7.31 -24.41 19.52
C ASN A 340 -6.49 -25.70 19.52
N GLY A 341 -5.75 -25.94 20.61
CA GLY A 341 -4.98 -27.18 20.81
C GLY A 341 -3.75 -27.36 19.92
N ASP A 342 -3.47 -26.43 18.99
CA ASP A 342 -2.25 -26.48 18.17
C ASP A 342 -1.09 -25.81 18.93
N ALA A 343 -0.26 -26.63 19.57
CA ALA A 343 0.91 -26.17 20.31
C ALA A 343 1.88 -25.33 19.46
N SER A 344 1.91 -25.49 18.13
CA SER A 344 2.78 -24.69 17.26
C SER A 344 2.31 -23.23 17.12
N MET A 345 1.05 -22.94 17.45
CA MET A 345 0.49 -21.59 17.48
C MET A 345 0.87 -20.84 18.77
N PHE A 346 1.48 -21.51 19.75
CA PHE A 346 1.86 -20.93 21.03
C PHE A 346 3.37 -21.02 21.25
N ALA A 347 3.92 -20.09 22.02
CA ALA A 347 5.35 -19.99 22.28
C ALA A 347 5.83 -21.16 23.14
N THR A 348 6.94 -21.80 22.73
CA THR A 348 7.47 -23.02 23.36
C THR A 348 7.84 -22.86 24.84
N GLY A 349 8.14 -21.64 25.30
CA GLY A 349 8.57 -21.39 26.68
C GLY A 349 7.44 -21.29 27.71
N ASN A 350 6.20 -20.98 27.32
CA ASN A 350 5.08 -20.85 28.27
C ASN A 350 3.77 -21.49 27.80
N ALA A 351 3.68 -21.97 26.55
CA ALA A 351 2.49 -22.58 25.95
C ALA A 351 1.17 -21.77 26.06
N LEU A 352 1.26 -20.54 26.56
CA LEU A 352 0.15 -19.67 26.89
C LEU A 352 0.02 -18.57 25.84
N HIS A 353 1.14 -18.00 25.40
CA HIS A 353 1.13 -16.84 24.51
C HIS A 353 1.27 -17.27 23.06
N PRO A 354 0.61 -16.59 22.09
CA PRO A 354 0.77 -16.93 20.68
C PRO A 354 2.25 -16.81 20.24
N SER A 355 2.75 -17.79 19.50
CA SER A 355 4.05 -17.73 18.83
C SER A 355 3.99 -16.75 17.65
N ASP A 356 5.12 -16.52 16.96
CA ASP A 356 5.13 -15.82 15.66
C ASP A 356 4.05 -16.36 14.70
N LYS A 357 3.89 -17.69 14.65
CA LYS A 357 2.88 -18.37 13.83
C LYS A 357 1.45 -18.09 14.31
N GLY A 358 1.23 -18.08 15.62
CA GLY A 358 -0.05 -17.73 16.22
C GLY A 358 -0.45 -16.28 15.95
N HIS A 359 0.48 -15.34 16.15
CA HIS A 359 0.27 -13.92 15.86
C HIS A 359 -0.05 -13.67 14.38
N GLN A 360 0.71 -14.31 13.49
CA GLN A 360 0.44 -14.31 12.06
C GLN A 360 -0.99 -14.78 11.75
N LYS A 361 -1.41 -15.91 12.34
CA LYS A 361 -2.74 -16.47 12.13
C LYS A 361 -3.86 -15.56 12.65
N ILE A 362 -3.67 -14.92 13.81
CA ILE A 362 -4.64 -13.96 14.36
C ILE A 362 -4.82 -12.79 13.38
N ALA A 363 -3.73 -12.21 12.87
CA ALA A 363 -3.81 -11.12 11.91
C ALA A 363 -4.48 -11.56 10.58
N ASP A 364 -4.25 -12.79 10.12
CA ASP A 364 -4.91 -13.35 8.93
C ASP A 364 -6.43 -13.49 9.12
N LEU A 365 -6.86 -13.97 10.30
CA LEU A 365 -8.27 -14.14 10.63
C LEU A 365 -9.00 -12.79 10.71
N ILE A 366 -8.36 -11.77 11.29
CA ILE A 366 -8.91 -10.41 11.35
C ILE A 366 -9.06 -9.84 9.93
N LEU A 367 -8.01 -9.92 9.11
CA LEU A 367 -8.05 -9.42 7.73
C LEU A 367 -9.14 -10.12 6.90
N THR A 368 -9.28 -11.43 7.07
CA THR A 368 -10.32 -12.24 6.41
C THR A 368 -11.71 -11.78 6.85
N ALA A 369 -11.92 -11.58 8.16
CA ALA A 369 -13.20 -11.10 8.68
C ALA A 369 -13.56 -9.73 8.13
N LEU A 370 -12.63 -8.77 8.16
CA LEU A 370 -12.83 -7.42 7.62
C LEU A 370 -13.23 -7.47 6.14
N ARG A 371 -12.50 -8.23 5.32
CA ARG A 371 -12.79 -8.38 3.88
C ARG A 371 -14.12 -9.07 3.61
N SER A 372 -14.48 -10.09 4.39
CA SER A 372 -15.77 -10.79 4.23
C SER A 372 -16.97 -9.89 4.52
N LYS A 373 -16.79 -8.84 5.35
CA LYS A 373 -17.77 -7.80 5.60
C LYS A 373 -17.73 -6.65 4.58
N GLY A 374 -16.87 -6.75 3.57
CA GLY A 374 -16.74 -5.74 2.50
C GLY A 374 -15.89 -4.53 2.87
N PHE A 375 -15.24 -4.52 4.04
CA PHE A 375 -14.31 -3.46 4.38
C PHE A 375 -13.08 -3.56 3.48
N THR A 376 -12.82 -2.48 2.76
CA THR A 376 -11.65 -2.33 1.89
C THR A 376 -10.75 -1.26 2.45
N PHE A 377 -9.44 -1.51 2.39
CA PHE A 377 -8.43 -0.60 2.90
C PHE A 377 -7.70 -0.08 1.68
N SER A 378 -7.79 1.23 1.47
CA SER A 378 -6.89 1.87 0.53
C SER A 378 -5.57 2.01 1.29
N PRO A 379 -4.51 1.28 0.89
CA PRO A 379 -3.23 1.47 1.57
C PRO A 379 -2.90 2.95 1.46
N GLY A 380 -2.58 3.59 2.60
CA GLY A 380 -2.23 5.01 2.61
C GLY A 380 -1.03 5.26 1.67
N ALA A 381 -0.66 6.53 1.46
CA ALA A 381 0.52 6.89 0.65
C ALA A 381 1.85 6.21 1.09
N ASN A 382 1.84 5.52 2.24
CA ASN A 382 2.87 4.59 2.69
C ASN A 382 2.57 3.15 2.26
N VAL A 383 2.16 2.93 1.00
CA VAL A 383 2.11 1.58 0.45
C VAL A 383 3.52 1.03 0.59
N ARG A 384 3.69 -0.03 1.40
CA ARG A 384 4.97 -0.70 1.51
C ARG A 384 5.37 -1.11 0.09
N GLU A 385 6.47 -0.54 -0.41
CA GLU A 385 7.08 -1.00 -1.64
C GLU A 385 7.23 -2.52 -1.55
N PRO A 386 6.89 -3.26 -2.62
CA PRO A 386 6.88 -4.72 -2.56
C PRO A 386 8.17 -5.25 -1.97
N ALA A 387 8.08 -6.12 -0.96
CA ALA A 387 9.25 -6.56 -0.23
C ALA A 387 10.19 -7.30 -1.18
N ILE A 388 11.41 -6.80 -1.37
CA ILE A 388 12.43 -7.48 -2.16
C ILE A 388 13.28 -8.34 -1.23
N ARG A 389 13.19 -9.65 -1.39
CA ARG A 389 14.01 -10.64 -0.70
C ARG A 389 14.97 -11.30 -1.68
N TYR A 390 15.88 -12.11 -1.16
CA TYR A 390 16.88 -12.84 -1.93
C TYR A 390 16.82 -14.32 -1.54
N GLY A 391 16.75 -15.22 -2.54
CA GLY A 391 16.65 -16.66 -2.30
C GLY A 391 16.79 -17.46 -3.59
N THR A 392 16.88 -18.79 -3.48
CA THR A 392 17.03 -19.69 -4.63
C THR A 392 15.72 -20.34 -5.08
N THR A 393 14.61 -20.07 -4.38
CA THR A 393 13.27 -20.57 -4.72
C THR A 393 12.22 -19.49 -4.48
N GLY A 394 11.05 -19.64 -5.11
CA GLY A 394 9.91 -18.73 -4.91
C GLY A 394 9.17 -18.94 -3.59
N VAL A 395 9.46 -20.01 -2.84
CA VAL A 395 8.71 -20.32 -1.61
C VAL A 395 9.53 -19.90 -0.40
N VAL A 396 9.08 -18.85 0.29
CA VAL A 396 9.54 -18.56 1.65
C VAL A 396 8.58 -19.25 2.61
N THR A 397 9.00 -20.38 3.17
CA THR A 397 8.24 -21.03 4.23
C THR A 397 8.25 -20.16 5.49
N ASN A 398 7.11 -20.07 6.18
CA ASN A 398 6.95 -19.31 7.43
C ASN A 398 7.08 -17.79 7.29
N THR A 399 6.83 -17.21 6.11
CA THR A 399 6.60 -15.76 6.03
C THR A 399 5.40 -15.42 5.16
N TYR A 400 4.56 -14.53 5.67
CA TYR A 400 3.50 -13.96 4.86
C TYR A 400 4.09 -13.14 3.71
N SER A 401 3.50 -13.30 2.54
CA SER A 401 3.87 -12.59 1.32
C SER A 401 2.65 -11.82 0.85
N ASN A 402 2.82 -10.54 0.52
CA ASN A 402 1.78 -9.71 -0.09
C ASN A 402 1.85 -9.84 -1.61
N VAL A 403 0.72 -9.65 -2.28
CA VAL A 403 0.71 -9.55 -3.74
C VAL A 403 1.68 -8.45 -4.18
N GLY A 404 2.58 -8.79 -5.10
CA GLY A 404 3.64 -7.93 -5.61
C GLY A 404 5.01 -8.14 -4.95
N ASP A 405 5.09 -8.74 -3.76
CA ASP A 405 6.37 -9.06 -3.10
C ASP A 405 7.27 -9.85 -4.06
N ARG A 406 8.59 -9.66 -3.93
CA ARG A 406 9.57 -10.23 -4.86
C ARG A 406 10.65 -11.02 -4.14
N ILE A 407 11.08 -12.12 -4.74
CA ILE A 407 12.29 -12.86 -4.33
C ILE A 407 13.25 -12.86 -5.51
N LYS A 408 14.36 -12.14 -5.40
CA LYS A 408 15.43 -12.18 -6.39
C LYS A 408 16.18 -13.49 -6.30
N ASN A 409 16.34 -14.16 -7.45
CA ASN A 409 17.07 -15.41 -7.53
C ASN A 409 18.56 -15.17 -7.28
N THR A 410 19.10 -15.71 -6.18
CA THR A 410 20.53 -15.60 -5.85
C THR A 410 21.39 -16.63 -6.57
N ASN A 411 20.78 -17.62 -7.22
CA ASN A 411 21.47 -18.62 -8.02
C ASN A 411 20.72 -18.88 -9.34
N PRO A 412 20.70 -17.90 -10.26
CA PRO A 412 20.02 -18.04 -11.54
C PRO A 412 20.68 -19.13 -12.39
N THR A 413 19.94 -20.22 -12.65
CA THR A 413 20.36 -21.31 -13.53
C THR A 413 19.47 -21.36 -14.77
N VAL A 414 20.04 -21.85 -15.87
CA VAL A 414 19.30 -22.07 -17.11
C VAL A 414 18.37 -23.27 -16.94
N VAL A 415 17.09 -23.07 -17.18
CA VAL A 415 16.04 -24.08 -17.15
C VAL A 415 15.64 -24.41 -18.60
N GLY A 416 15.73 -25.70 -18.94
CA GLY A 416 15.40 -26.22 -20.27
C GLY A 416 16.57 -26.26 -21.25
N THR A 417 16.35 -26.87 -22.41
CA THR A 417 17.31 -26.97 -23.52
C THR A 417 16.69 -26.37 -24.80
N GLY A 418 17.54 -25.83 -25.68
CA GLY A 418 17.11 -25.32 -27.00
C GLY A 418 16.41 -23.96 -27.00
N PRO A 419 15.58 -23.66 -28.02
CA PRO A 419 14.92 -22.35 -28.26
C PRO A 419 13.88 -21.90 -27.21
N GLY A 420 13.68 -22.67 -26.14
CA GLY A 420 12.80 -22.33 -25.02
C GLY A 420 13.52 -22.24 -23.69
N ALA A 421 14.86 -22.31 -23.67
CA ALA A 421 15.63 -22.20 -22.44
C ALA A 421 15.45 -20.82 -21.80
N TYR A 422 15.19 -20.77 -20.49
CA TYR A 422 15.03 -19.52 -19.73
C TYR A 422 15.79 -19.56 -18.40
N ILE A 423 16.17 -18.41 -17.89
CA ILE A 423 16.64 -18.20 -16.51
C ILE A 423 15.47 -17.66 -15.70
N ILE A 424 15.28 -18.18 -14.48
CA ILE A 424 14.39 -17.56 -13.50
C ILE A 424 15.19 -16.49 -12.76
N THR A 425 14.85 -15.22 -12.94
CA THR A 425 15.58 -14.09 -12.34
C THR A 425 14.99 -13.67 -11.00
N GLU A 426 13.68 -13.83 -10.83
CA GLU A 426 12.98 -13.58 -9.56
C GLU A 426 11.65 -14.34 -9.53
N TRP A 427 10.99 -14.30 -8.38
CA TRP A 427 9.59 -14.70 -8.22
C TRP A 427 8.77 -13.50 -7.74
N VAL A 428 7.54 -13.39 -8.22
CA VAL A 428 6.58 -12.37 -7.78
C VAL A 428 5.39 -13.07 -7.14
N CYS A 429 4.98 -12.61 -5.96
CA CYS A 429 3.80 -13.12 -5.28
C CYS A 429 2.54 -12.62 -5.98
N THR A 430 1.70 -13.51 -6.48
CA THR A 430 0.45 -13.17 -7.21
C THR A 430 -0.80 -13.42 -6.38
N VAL A 431 -0.69 -14.22 -5.32
CA VAL A 431 -1.74 -14.41 -4.32
C VAL A 431 -1.08 -14.32 -2.96
N GLU A 432 -1.52 -13.39 -2.13
CA GLU A 432 -1.02 -13.24 -0.76
C GLU A 432 -1.25 -14.51 0.08
N GLY A 433 -0.39 -14.76 1.06
CA GLY A 433 -0.51 -15.95 1.91
C GLY A 433 0.77 -16.31 2.68
N ASN A 434 0.70 -17.40 3.45
CA ASN A 434 1.85 -18.03 4.12
C ASN A 434 1.95 -19.54 3.80
N PRO A 435 2.72 -19.92 2.75
CA PRO A 435 3.35 -19.02 1.79
C PRO A 435 2.32 -18.43 0.81
N GLY A 436 2.65 -17.30 0.19
CA GLY A 436 1.88 -16.80 -0.96
C GLY A 436 1.98 -17.73 -2.16
N THR A 437 1.21 -17.47 -3.21
CA THR A 437 1.41 -18.08 -4.53
C THR A 437 2.42 -17.27 -5.31
N TRP A 438 3.44 -17.92 -5.84
CA TRP A 438 4.58 -17.26 -6.47
C TRP A 438 4.73 -17.66 -7.94
N VAL A 439 4.86 -16.66 -8.81
CA VAL A 439 5.07 -16.86 -10.24
C VAL A 439 6.53 -16.53 -10.58
N PRO A 440 7.27 -17.43 -11.25
CA PRO A 440 8.64 -17.15 -11.68
C PRO A 440 8.65 -16.13 -12.82
N MET A 441 9.53 -15.13 -12.70
CA MET A 441 9.88 -14.20 -13.77
C MET A 441 10.99 -14.84 -14.62
N LYS A 442 10.67 -15.10 -15.89
CA LYS A 442 11.51 -15.86 -16.82
C LYS A 442 12.17 -14.93 -17.84
N THR A 443 13.47 -15.11 -18.03
CA THR A 443 14.26 -14.44 -19.07
C THR A 443 14.79 -15.50 -20.04
N LEU A 444 14.48 -15.43 -21.33
CA LEU A 444 14.97 -16.41 -22.33
C LEU A 444 16.49 -16.32 -22.51
N VAL A 445 17.18 -17.46 -22.57
CA VAL A 445 18.67 -17.55 -22.62
C VAL A 445 19.21 -17.73 -24.04
N ASN A 446 18.37 -18.10 -24.99
CA ASN A 446 18.79 -18.33 -26.38
C ASN A 446 17.98 -17.48 -27.34
N LEU A 447 18.23 -16.18 -27.32
CA LEU A 447 18.05 -15.37 -28.51
C LEU A 447 19.35 -15.54 -29.31
N THR A 448 19.34 -16.44 -30.30
CA THR A 448 20.34 -16.38 -31.38
C THR A 448 20.39 -14.93 -31.86
N GLU A 449 21.58 -14.40 -32.18
CA GLU A 449 21.78 -12.98 -32.53
C GLU A 449 20.81 -12.42 -33.60
N GLY A 450 20.09 -13.28 -34.33
CA GLY A 450 19.02 -12.93 -35.26
C GLY A 450 17.72 -12.38 -34.65
N SER A 451 17.33 -12.69 -33.42
CA SER A 451 16.01 -12.28 -32.89
C SER A 451 15.99 -10.87 -32.27
N TRP A 452 17.14 -10.30 -31.93
CA TRP A 452 17.24 -8.88 -31.57
C TRP A 452 17.05 -7.95 -32.78
N ALA A 453 17.32 -8.43 -34.00
CA ALA A 453 17.10 -7.66 -35.22
C ALA A 453 15.60 -7.51 -35.56
N ALA A 454 14.78 -8.53 -35.24
CA ALA A 454 13.34 -8.52 -35.50
C ALA A 454 12.54 -7.71 -34.47
N GLN A 455 12.98 -7.64 -33.21
CA GLN A 455 12.20 -6.99 -32.14
C GLN A 455 12.46 -5.48 -32.01
N LEU A 456 13.52 -4.95 -32.64
CA LEU A 456 13.83 -3.51 -32.69
C LEU A 456 13.44 -2.83 -34.00
N GLY A 457 12.63 -3.48 -34.86
CA GLY A 457 12.04 -2.84 -36.03
C GLY A 457 13.04 -2.55 -37.16
N ASN A 458 14.01 -3.44 -37.39
CA ASN A 458 15.03 -3.25 -38.43
C ASN A 458 14.61 -3.79 -39.82
N ASP A 459 13.32 -4.02 -40.05
CA ASP A 459 12.76 -4.47 -41.34
C ASP A 459 12.37 -3.27 -42.23
N THR A 460 13.29 -2.34 -42.44
CA THR A 460 13.18 -1.51 -43.66
C THR A 460 14.13 -2.13 -44.69
N PRO A 461 13.66 -2.57 -45.87
CA PRO A 461 14.54 -3.01 -46.95
C PRO A 461 15.57 -1.91 -47.25
N GLY A 462 16.85 -2.18 -47.02
CA GLY A 462 17.93 -1.23 -47.27
C GLY A 462 19.19 -1.48 -46.46
N GLU A 463 20.31 -0.95 -46.95
CA GLU A 463 21.61 -0.95 -46.25
C GLU A 463 21.83 0.41 -45.57
N GLU A 464 22.46 0.43 -44.39
CA GLU A 464 22.73 1.67 -43.66
C GLU A 464 24.21 1.74 -43.26
N THR A 465 24.82 2.92 -43.32
CA THR A 465 26.21 3.13 -42.88
C THR A 465 26.37 3.11 -41.35
N LEU A 466 25.30 3.40 -40.62
CA LEU A 466 25.18 3.38 -39.17
C LEU A 466 23.78 2.89 -38.79
N LYS A 467 23.64 2.16 -37.68
CA LYS A 467 22.31 1.86 -37.14
C LYS A 467 21.66 3.16 -36.65
N ARG A 468 20.39 3.40 -36.98
CA ARG A 468 19.66 4.62 -36.56
C ARG A 468 19.79 4.99 -35.07
N PRO A 469 19.71 4.06 -34.10
CA PRO A 469 19.89 4.40 -32.67
C PRO A 469 21.29 4.89 -32.31
N ASN A 470 22.30 4.62 -33.15
CA ASN A 470 23.68 5.02 -32.95
C ASN A 470 23.98 6.39 -33.57
N VAL A 471 23.00 7.04 -34.22
CA VAL A 471 23.12 8.38 -34.79
C VAL A 471 22.91 9.40 -33.67
N THR A 472 23.99 9.74 -32.96
CA THR A 472 23.95 10.52 -31.71
C THR A 472 24.43 11.96 -31.86
N GLY A 473 24.89 12.40 -33.04
CA GLY A 473 25.43 13.74 -33.22
C GLY A 473 25.45 14.28 -34.66
N SER A 474 26.10 15.44 -34.81
CA SER A 474 26.34 16.09 -36.10
C SER A 474 27.82 15.99 -36.49
N THR A 475 28.08 15.53 -37.70
CA THR A 475 29.41 15.40 -38.31
C THR A 475 29.72 16.65 -39.12
N GLN A 476 30.81 17.35 -38.79
CA GLN A 476 31.24 18.52 -39.54
C GLN A 476 31.98 18.14 -40.82
N THR A 477 31.67 18.83 -41.91
CA THR A 477 32.41 18.75 -43.18
C THR A 477 33.02 20.10 -43.55
N THR A 478 33.93 20.11 -44.51
CA THR A 478 34.60 21.32 -45.01
C THR A 478 34.49 21.34 -46.53
N SER A 479 34.57 22.53 -47.14
CA SER A 479 34.43 22.69 -48.58
C SER A 479 35.48 21.86 -49.32
N GLY A 480 35.06 21.10 -50.33
CA GLY A 480 35.94 20.22 -51.12
C GLY A 480 36.51 19.02 -50.36
N ARG A 481 35.90 18.63 -49.23
CA ARG A 481 36.24 17.40 -48.52
C ARG A 481 35.26 16.28 -48.89
N LEU A 482 35.77 15.21 -49.50
CA LEU A 482 35.05 13.96 -49.67
C LEU A 482 35.08 13.19 -48.35
N THR A 483 33.93 13.06 -47.68
CA THR A 483 33.79 12.32 -46.43
C THR A 483 33.23 10.94 -46.71
N LEU A 484 33.94 9.88 -46.30
CA LEU A 484 33.63 8.48 -46.56
C LEU A 484 33.17 7.78 -45.28
N THR A 485 32.04 7.08 -45.32
CA THR A 485 31.57 6.20 -44.24
C THR A 485 31.38 4.79 -44.77
N TYR A 486 32.06 3.83 -44.14
CA TYR A 486 32.13 2.45 -44.62
C TYR A 486 31.00 1.58 -44.05
N PHE A 487 30.57 0.60 -44.83
CA PHE A 487 29.65 -0.45 -44.38
C PHE A 487 29.92 -1.76 -45.13
N THR A 488 29.40 -2.86 -44.60
CA THR A 488 29.40 -4.16 -45.28
C THR A 488 27.96 -4.49 -45.63
N ALA A 489 27.68 -4.74 -46.91
CA ALA A 489 26.33 -5.09 -47.34
C ALA A 489 25.91 -6.41 -46.72
N LYS A 490 24.71 -6.47 -46.15
CA LYS A 490 24.15 -7.68 -45.52
C LYS A 490 23.46 -8.57 -46.54
N ALA A 491 22.94 -7.99 -47.61
CA ALA A 491 22.23 -8.71 -48.66
C ALA A 491 22.60 -8.19 -50.05
N ALA A 492 22.30 -9.00 -51.07
CA ALA A 492 22.35 -8.54 -52.45
C ALA A 492 21.14 -7.64 -52.73
N THR A 493 21.37 -6.32 -52.79
CA THR A 493 20.30 -5.31 -52.91
C THR A 493 20.65 -4.34 -54.03
N VAL A 494 19.66 -3.96 -54.85
CA VAL A 494 19.84 -2.92 -55.88
C VAL A 494 19.84 -1.55 -55.20
N ALA A 495 20.99 -0.89 -55.15
CA ALA A 495 21.13 0.48 -54.70
C ALA A 495 20.65 1.43 -55.81
N ALA A 496 19.38 1.87 -55.74
CA ALA A 496 18.81 2.81 -56.69
C ALA A 496 18.78 4.23 -56.12
N ASN A 497 18.59 4.37 -54.81
CA ASN A 497 18.52 5.64 -54.10
C ASN A 497 19.46 5.66 -52.89
N VAL A 498 19.82 6.88 -52.48
CA VAL A 498 20.54 7.15 -51.24
C VAL A 498 19.85 8.27 -50.48
N SER A 499 19.71 8.08 -49.17
CA SER A 499 19.17 9.06 -48.24
C SER A 499 20.23 9.51 -47.26
N VAL A 500 20.42 10.82 -47.12
CA VAL A 500 21.37 11.44 -46.19
C VAL A 500 20.66 12.54 -45.42
N SER A 501 20.85 12.58 -44.10
CA SER A 501 20.24 13.60 -43.24
C SER A 501 21.26 14.68 -42.86
N THR A 502 20.89 15.95 -42.99
CA THR A 502 21.69 17.06 -42.46
C THR A 502 21.60 17.13 -40.93
N GLY A 503 22.62 17.72 -40.31
CA GLY A 503 22.69 18.00 -38.88
C GLY A 503 22.29 19.45 -38.57
N GLY A 504 22.92 20.02 -37.54
CA GLY A 504 22.63 21.38 -37.05
C GLY A 504 23.08 22.54 -37.94
N THR A 505 23.66 22.30 -39.11
CA THR A 505 24.11 23.34 -40.05
C THR A 505 23.72 22.94 -41.47
N ALA A 506 22.99 23.81 -42.16
CA ALA A 506 22.66 23.65 -43.58
C ALA A 506 23.77 24.18 -44.48
N ALA A 507 23.78 23.76 -45.75
CA ALA A 507 24.57 24.39 -46.78
C ALA A 507 24.10 25.85 -47.00
N GLY A 508 25.03 26.80 -47.03
CA GLY A 508 24.73 28.17 -47.45
C GLY A 508 24.32 28.22 -48.92
N ALA A 509 23.69 29.31 -49.36
CA ALA A 509 22.98 29.41 -50.65
C ALA A 509 23.84 29.27 -51.94
N THR A 510 25.12 28.94 -51.85
CA THR A 510 26.04 28.88 -52.99
C THR A 510 26.92 27.62 -53.03
N PRO A 511 26.42 26.38 -52.86
CA PRO A 511 27.23 25.21 -53.19
C PRO A 511 27.44 25.19 -54.70
N THR A 512 28.68 25.03 -55.15
CA THR A 512 28.99 24.73 -56.56
C THR A 512 28.89 23.24 -56.84
N ILE A 513 29.12 22.41 -55.81
CA ILE A 513 28.98 20.96 -55.86
C ILE A 513 28.25 20.46 -54.61
N ALA A 514 27.28 19.58 -54.79
CA ALA A 514 26.74 18.74 -53.73
C ALA A 514 26.34 17.39 -54.33
N ARG A 515 27.08 16.33 -53.97
CA ARG A 515 26.93 14.99 -54.55
C ARG A 515 27.16 13.89 -53.53
N ILE A 516 26.53 12.75 -53.78
CA ILE A 516 26.67 11.53 -52.99
C ILE A 516 27.15 10.41 -53.93
N GLY A 517 28.21 9.71 -53.55
CA GLY A 517 28.79 8.58 -54.27
C GLY A 517 28.73 7.29 -53.47
N LEU A 518 28.49 6.17 -54.14
CA LEU A 518 28.67 4.83 -53.62
C LEU A 518 29.99 4.28 -54.17
N TYR A 519 30.86 3.86 -53.26
CA TYR A 519 32.16 3.30 -53.58
C TYR A 519 32.24 1.84 -53.18
N GLN A 520 32.79 0.99 -54.04
CA GLN A 520 33.21 -0.36 -53.67
C GLN A 520 34.64 -0.30 -53.11
N VAL A 521 34.87 -1.01 -52.00
CA VAL A 521 36.22 -1.17 -51.43
C VAL A 521 36.87 -2.39 -52.07
N ASN A 522 37.99 -2.19 -52.76
CA ASN A 522 38.75 -3.24 -53.40
C ASN A 522 39.61 -4.00 -52.38
N ALA A 523 40.19 -5.13 -52.79
CA ALA A 523 41.01 -5.97 -51.91
C ALA A 523 42.29 -5.28 -51.41
N ASP A 524 42.74 -4.23 -52.10
CA ASP A 524 43.92 -3.41 -51.75
C ASP A 524 43.55 -2.13 -50.97
N ASP A 525 42.34 -2.06 -50.41
CA ASP A 525 41.77 -0.90 -49.71
C ASP A 525 41.63 0.38 -50.57
N THR A 526 41.83 0.30 -51.90
CA THR A 526 41.41 1.37 -52.81
C THR A 526 39.90 1.37 -52.96
N LEU A 527 39.32 2.50 -53.39
CA LEU A 527 37.88 2.61 -53.60
C LEU A 527 37.58 2.95 -55.06
N THR A 528 36.60 2.25 -55.65
CA THR A 528 36.09 2.51 -57.00
C THR A 528 34.68 3.10 -56.90
N LEU A 529 34.43 4.25 -57.54
CA LEU A 529 33.09 4.83 -57.60
C LEU A 529 32.19 3.98 -58.52
N VAL A 530 31.15 3.38 -57.96
CA VAL A 530 30.25 2.46 -58.68
C VAL A 530 28.87 3.06 -58.98
N ALA A 531 28.46 4.08 -58.22
CA ALA A 531 27.27 4.89 -58.50
C ALA A 531 27.44 6.28 -57.89
N SER A 532 26.78 7.29 -58.46
CA SER A 532 26.76 8.65 -57.90
C SER A 532 25.47 9.38 -58.24
N THR A 533 25.08 10.36 -57.43
CA THR A 533 24.01 11.29 -57.80
C THR A 533 24.51 12.29 -58.84
N ALA A 534 23.59 12.88 -59.60
CA ALA A 534 23.89 14.11 -60.33
C ALA A 534 24.32 15.23 -59.36
N ASN A 535 25.02 16.24 -59.87
CA ASN A 535 25.29 17.45 -59.10
C ASN A 535 23.97 18.19 -58.84
N ASP A 536 23.63 18.41 -57.58
CA ASP A 536 22.41 19.10 -57.18
C ASP A 536 22.71 20.10 -56.06
N THR A 537 22.94 21.35 -56.44
CA THR A 537 23.30 22.44 -55.52
C THR A 537 22.17 22.85 -54.59
N SER A 538 20.96 22.29 -54.75
CA SER A 538 19.84 22.47 -53.81
C SER A 538 19.87 21.48 -52.65
N LEU A 539 20.73 20.46 -52.70
CA LEU A 539 20.91 19.51 -51.61
C LEU A 539 21.42 20.19 -50.34
N PHE A 540 20.96 19.67 -49.20
CA PHE A 540 21.44 20.05 -47.87
C PHE A 540 21.15 21.51 -47.46
N ALA A 541 20.24 22.20 -48.15
CA ALA A 541 19.86 23.59 -47.88
C ALA A 541 19.06 23.82 -46.58
N ALA A 542 18.66 22.78 -45.87
CA ALA A 542 17.93 22.84 -44.60
C ALA A 542 18.61 21.95 -43.53
N THR A 543 18.50 22.35 -42.26
CA THR A 543 18.99 21.58 -41.09
C THR A 543 18.07 20.42 -40.77
N PHE A 544 18.59 19.35 -40.17
CA PHE A 544 17.81 18.18 -39.70
C PHE A 544 16.85 17.59 -40.75
N THR A 545 17.21 17.67 -42.03
CA THR A 545 16.36 17.27 -43.14
C THR A 545 16.99 16.07 -43.85
N THR A 546 16.19 15.03 -44.10
CA THR A 546 16.61 13.87 -44.90
C THR A 546 16.39 14.16 -46.38
N TYR A 547 17.47 14.05 -47.16
CA TYR A 547 17.45 14.18 -48.60
C TYR A 547 17.62 12.82 -49.24
N THR A 548 16.61 12.38 -50.00
CA THR A 548 16.67 11.15 -50.82
C THR A 548 16.92 11.52 -52.27
N LYS A 549 17.91 10.88 -52.89
CA LYS A 549 18.26 11.07 -54.30
C LYS A 549 18.50 9.75 -55.00
N ALA A 550 18.06 9.67 -56.25
CA ALA A 550 18.41 8.58 -57.13
C ALA A 550 19.88 8.67 -57.54
N PHE A 551 20.56 7.53 -57.61
CA PHE A 551 21.82 7.43 -58.32
C PHE A 551 21.58 7.59 -59.83
N SER A 552 22.52 8.21 -60.55
CA SER A 552 22.49 8.31 -62.01
C SER A 552 22.52 6.94 -62.70
N SER A 553 23.02 5.92 -62.01
CA SER A 553 22.96 4.50 -62.39
C SER A 553 22.77 3.66 -61.14
N SER A 554 21.84 2.70 -61.16
CA SER A 554 21.67 1.74 -60.05
C SER A 554 22.85 0.76 -59.97
N TYR A 555 23.15 0.26 -58.78
CA TYR A 555 24.22 -0.73 -58.56
C TYR A 555 23.75 -1.88 -57.67
N THR A 556 23.96 -3.13 -58.08
CA THR A 556 23.62 -4.29 -57.24
C THR A 556 24.74 -4.56 -56.24
N LEU A 557 24.46 -4.34 -54.97
CA LEU A 557 25.36 -4.68 -53.86
C LEU A 557 25.55 -6.19 -53.79
N THR A 558 26.73 -6.63 -53.37
CA THR A 558 27.03 -8.04 -53.09
C THR A 558 27.07 -8.26 -51.59
N ALA A 559 26.32 -9.24 -51.08
CA ALA A 559 26.34 -9.58 -49.65
C ALA A 559 27.76 -9.92 -49.18
N GLY A 560 28.19 -9.34 -48.06
CA GLY A 560 29.53 -9.49 -47.50
C GLY A 560 30.59 -8.56 -48.11
N GLN A 561 30.32 -7.90 -49.25
CA GLN A 561 31.25 -6.93 -49.84
C GLN A 561 31.23 -5.62 -49.06
N ARG A 562 32.42 -5.03 -48.86
CA ARG A 562 32.57 -3.73 -48.20
C ARG A 562 32.40 -2.60 -49.22
N TYR A 563 31.66 -1.59 -48.80
CA TYR A 563 31.36 -0.38 -49.56
C TYR A 563 31.59 0.86 -48.68
N ALA A 564 31.56 2.03 -49.30
CA ALA A 564 31.53 3.31 -48.60
C ALA A 564 30.56 4.29 -49.29
N ILE A 565 29.85 5.08 -48.49
CA ILE A 565 29.16 6.27 -48.98
C ILE A 565 30.09 7.47 -48.85
N GLY A 566 30.34 8.13 -49.97
CA GLY A 566 31.09 9.37 -50.07
C GLY A 566 30.19 10.57 -50.26
N ILE A 567 30.33 11.61 -49.43
CA ILE A 567 29.60 12.87 -49.58
C ILE A 567 30.61 13.98 -49.82
N ILE A 568 30.38 14.79 -50.85
CA ILE A 568 31.17 15.98 -51.16
C ILE A 568 30.26 17.20 -51.30
N VAL A 569 30.67 18.29 -50.65
CA VAL A 569 30.10 19.62 -50.84
C VAL A 569 31.23 20.60 -51.09
N VAL A 570 31.15 21.35 -52.20
CA VAL A 570 32.04 22.47 -52.51
C VAL A 570 31.18 23.73 -52.47
N SER A 571 31.53 24.65 -51.59
CA SER A 571 30.80 25.92 -51.40
C SER A 571 31.78 27.02 -51.00
N GLY A 572 31.52 28.24 -51.48
CA GLY A 572 32.15 29.46 -50.95
C GLY A 572 31.49 30.00 -49.68
N ALA A 573 30.36 29.40 -49.26
CA ALA A 573 29.59 29.75 -48.07
C ALA A 573 29.67 28.63 -47.00
N ALA A 574 28.72 28.62 -46.06
CA ALA A 574 28.62 27.56 -45.06
C ALA A 574 28.46 26.18 -45.72
N VAL A 575 29.13 25.18 -45.14
CA VAL A 575 29.09 23.77 -45.56
C VAL A 575 28.23 23.00 -44.55
N PRO A 576 27.36 22.07 -44.97
CA PRO A 576 26.44 21.41 -44.07
C PRO A 576 27.17 20.50 -43.06
N THR A 577 26.56 20.33 -41.90
CA THR A 577 26.84 19.18 -41.04
C THR A 577 25.86 18.05 -41.38
N PHE A 578 26.21 16.81 -41.06
CA PHE A 578 25.37 15.64 -41.33
C PHE A 578 25.05 14.87 -40.05
N ALA A 579 23.88 14.26 -39.98
CA ALA A 579 23.55 13.34 -38.90
C ALA A 579 24.53 12.15 -38.93
N GLY A 580 25.09 11.80 -37.77
CA GLY A 580 26.09 10.75 -37.69
C GLY A 580 26.54 10.43 -36.27
N ALA A 581 27.72 9.83 -36.18
CA ALA A 581 28.38 9.51 -34.92
C ALA A 581 29.88 9.80 -35.03
N GLY A 582 30.47 10.37 -33.97
CA GLY A 582 31.91 10.55 -33.89
C GLY A 582 32.58 9.35 -33.22
N PRO A 583 33.46 8.57 -33.88
CA PRO A 583 34.42 7.75 -33.14
C PRO A 583 35.29 8.67 -32.28
N SER A 584 35.36 8.40 -30.98
CA SER A 584 36.01 9.25 -29.97
C SER A 584 37.52 9.45 -30.17
N VAL A 585 38.15 8.74 -31.11
CA VAL A 585 39.57 8.90 -31.45
C VAL A 585 39.76 8.71 -32.97
N GLY A 586 40.17 9.76 -33.69
CA GLY A 586 40.36 9.72 -35.15
C GLY A 586 41.36 8.66 -35.65
N ALA A 587 42.31 8.25 -34.80
CA ALA A 587 43.23 7.14 -35.09
C ALA A 587 42.51 5.78 -35.17
N MET A 588 41.44 5.56 -34.41
CA MET A 588 40.67 4.31 -34.47
C MET A 588 39.90 4.16 -35.78
N ALA A 589 39.53 5.27 -36.43
CA ALA A 589 38.85 5.23 -37.72
C ALA A 589 39.73 4.66 -38.85
N LEU A 590 41.05 4.70 -38.68
CA LEU A 590 42.04 4.21 -39.65
C LEU A 590 42.43 2.75 -39.45
N VAL A 591 42.09 2.14 -38.31
CA VAL A 591 42.39 0.74 -38.04
C VAL A 591 41.53 -0.13 -38.96
N ALA A 592 42.15 -1.08 -39.65
CA ALA A 592 41.42 -2.01 -40.50
C ALA A 592 40.51 -2.92 -39.63
N PRO A 593 39.24 -3.10 -39.99
CA PRO A 593 38.59 -2.51 -41.16
C PRO A 593 38.06 -1.08 -40.89
N ARG A 594 38.45 -0.11 -41.73
CA ARG A 594 38.20 1.33 -41.51
C ARG A 594 36.72 1.70 -41.44
N VAL A 595 36.29 2.46 -40.44
CA VAL A 595 34.88 2.85 -40.30
C VAL A 595 34.55 4.21 -40.94
N ALA A 596 35.55 5.09 -41.08
CA ALA A 596 35.42 6.38 -41.75
C ALA A 596 36.76 6.87 -42.30
N GLY A 597 36.72 7.75 -43.30
CA GLY A 597 37.91 8.36 -43.92
C GLY A 597 37.56 9.62 -44.69
N TYR A 598 38.55 10.38 -45.13
CA TYR A 598 38.32 11.52 -46.03
C TYR A 598 39.52 11.88 -46.91
N ILE A 599 39.23 12.67 -47.94
CA ILE A 599 40.20 13.34 -48.81
C ILE A 599 39.78 14.80 -48.95
N THR A 600 40.74 15.73 -48.93
CA THR A 600 40.51 17.17 -49.11
C THR A 600 40.86 17.63 -50.53
N GLY A 601 40.53 18.89 -50.85
CA GLY A 601 40.91 19.51 -52.12
C GLY A 601 40.20 18.94 -53.35
N GLN A 602 39.08 18.24 -53.16
CA GLN A 602 38.30 17.65 -54.24
C GLN A 602 37.36 18.70 -54.83
N SER A 603 37.33 18.79 -56.15
CA SER A 603 36.36 19.59 -56.91
C SER A 603 35.16 18.78 -57.37
N ASP A 604 35.19 17.45 -57.26
CA ASP A 604 34.08 16.53 -57.55
C ASP A 604 34.34 15.15 -56.89
N LEU A 605 33.45 14.17 -57.11
CA LEU A 605 33.65 12.77 -56.75
C LEU A 605 34.74 12.14 -57.67
N PRO A 606 35.90 11.71 -57.13
CA PRO A 606 36.89 11.00 -57.92
C PRO A 606 36.40 9.60 -58.32
N SER A 607 36.70 9.17 -59.55
CA SER A 607 36.35 7.81 -60.02
C SER A 607 37.07 6.70 -59.25
N SER A 608 38.23 7.02 -58.68
CA SER A 608 39.02 6.14 -57.83
C SER A 608 39.66 6.90 -56.67
N VAL A 609 39.72 6.27 -55.52
CA VAL A 609 40.38 6.79 -54.32
C VAL A 609 41.48 5.83 -53.88
N GLY A 610 42.69 6.35 -53.70
CA GLY A 610 43.83 5.56 -53.23
C GLY A 610 43.65 5.03 -51.80
N ALA A 611 44.40 4.00 -51.44
CA ALA A 611 44.33 3.37 -50.12
C ALA A 611 44.79 4.30 -48.97
N THR A 612 45.56 5.35 -49.26
CA THR A 612 45.99 6.34 -48.27
C THR A 612 44.91 7.39 -48.04
N LEU A 613 44.20 7.28 -46.92
CA LEU A 613 43.16 8.23 -46.50
C LEU A 613 43.52 8.88 -45.17
N ALA A 614 43.08 10.11 -44.97
CA ALA A 614 43.13 10.73 -43.66
C ALA A 614 42.02 10.17 -42.75
N GLY A 615 42.31 10.05 -41.45
CA GLY A 615 41.39 9.46 -40.47
C GLY A 615 40.19 10.37 -40.19
N GLY A 616 39.00 9.95 -40.60
CA GLY A 616 37.76 10.67 -40.32
C GLY A 616 37.25 10.37 -38.92
N ALA A 617 37.28 11.36 -38.01
CA ALA A 617 36.69 11.22 -36.67
C ALA A 617 35.15 11.20 -36.68
N ALA A 618 34.51 11.00 -37.84
CA ALA A 618 33.07 11.17 -37.99
C ALA A 618 32.51 10.26 -39.08
N MET A 619 31.50 9.48 -38.71
CA MET A 619 30.72 8.60 -39.58
C MET A 619 29.39 9.29 -39.90
N VAL A 620 29.09 9.48 -41.18
CA VAL A 620 27.83 10.05 -41.64
C VAL A 620 26.80 8.94 -41.81
N TYR A 621 25.60 9.13 -41.27
CA TYR A 621 24.48 8.24 -41.53
C TYR A 621 23.97 8.42 -42.96
N ALA A 622 23.89 7.32 -43.69
CA ALA A 622 23.23 7.21 -44.97
C ALA A 622 22.46 5.89 -45.05
N GLN A 623 21.32 5.92 -45.71
CA GLN A 623 20.51 4.75 -46.03
C GLN A 623 20.48 4.55 -47.54
N ILE A 624 20.61 3.31 -47.99
CA ILE A 624 20.62 2.88 -49.38
C ILE A 624 19.42 1.99 -49.60
N SER A 625 18.66 2.24 -50.67
CA SER A 625 17.42 1.52 -51.00
C SER A 625 17.21 1.32 -52.49
#